data_AF-A0A7C8I9Z8-F1
#
_entry.id   AF-A0A7C8I9Z8-F1
#
_cell.length_a   1.000
_cell.length_b   1.000
_cell.length_c   1.000
_cell.angle_alpha   90.00
_cell.angle_beta   90.00
_cell.angle_gamma   90.00
#
_symmetry.space_group_name_H-M   'P 1'
#
loop_
_entity.id
_entity.type
_entity.pdbx_description
1 polymer ?
#
loop_
_entity_poly.entity_id
_entity_poly.type
_entity_poly.pdbx_seq_one_letter_code
_entity_poly.pdbx_strand_id
1 'polypeptide(L)'
;MNANENIAMAEQILAYTFNDKLLCAEALQMAAPTTFLVVNNNFEGVKNNKRLAVLGDVALAQALCKMWYQATDGAGQLQPPGAWTELRNDILGNANLSRVGESLGLGRIIVMSEGNGGHASPRMLATTVEAMAGAVY
;
A
#
# COMPACT_ATOMS: atom_id res chain seq x y z
N MET A 1 9.86 -4.05 -18.83
CA MET A 1 9.47 -2.71 -18.31
C MET A 1 10.52 -2.28 -17.29
N ASN A 2 10.92 -1.02 -17.29
CA ASN A 2 11.84 -0.47 -16.30
C ASN A 2 11.02 0.06 -15.12
N ALA A 3 11.30 -0.43 -13.90
CA ALA A 3 10.55 -0.04 -12.70
C ALA A 3 11.24 1.07 -11.89
N ASN A 4 12.45 1.50 -12.28
CA ASN A 4 13.25 2.45 -11.50
C ASN A 4 12.55 3.79 -11.28
N GLU A 5 11.86 4.32 -12.30
CA GLU A 5 11.10 5.57 -12.18
C GLU A 5 9.92 5.42 -11.22
N ASN A 6 9.17 4.33 -11.33
CA ASN A 6 8.04 4.02 -10.45
C ASN A 6 8.51 3.88 -8.99
N ILE A 7 9.65 3.22 -8.77
CA ILE A 7 10.27 3.10 -7.45
C ILE A 7 10.66 4.48 -6.92
N ALA A 8 11.36 5.30 -7.70
CA ALA A 8 11.76 6.63 -7.27
C ALA A 8 10.55 7.51 -6.88
N MET A 9 9.46 7.44 -7.64
CA MET A 9 8.21 8.13 -7.31
C MET A 9 7.58 7.58 -6.02
N ALA A 10 7.57 6.26 -5.83
CA ALA A 10 7.05 5.65 -4.60
C ALA A 10 7.86 6.10 -3.37
N GLU A 11 9.18 6.17 -3.47
CA GLU A 11 10.06 6.63 -2.40
C GLU A 11 9.82 8.10 -2.03
N GLN A 12 9.54 8.95 -3.03
CA GLN A 12 9.15 10.33 -2.81
C GLN A 12 7.78 10.44 -2.12
N ILE A 13 6.79 9.66 -2.57
CA ILE A 13 5.45 9.61 -1.97
C ILE A 13 5.52 9.17 -0.50
N LEU A 14 6.37 8.19 -0.19
CA LEU A 14 6.53 7.65 1.16
C LEU A 14 7.48 8.48 2.04
N ALA A 15 8.24 9.42 1.46
CA ALA A 15 9.41 10.02 2.10
C ALA A 15 10.34 8.96 2.73
N TYR A 16 10.50 7.83 2.06
CA TYR A 16 11.23 6.65 2.54
C TYR A 16 12.07 6.07 1.40
N THR A 17 13.36 5.88 1.64
CA THR A 17 14.26 5.22 0.68
C THR A 17 14.44 3.76 1.07
N PHE A 18 14.00 2.86 0.21
CA PHE A 18 14.20 1.42 0.38
C PHE A 18 15.67 1.06 0.18
N ASN A 19 16.20 0.33 1.16
CA ASN A 19 17.48 -0.37 1.03
C ASN A 19 17.38 -1.49 -0.02
N ASP A 20 16.26 -2.22 -0.01
CA ASP A 20 15.94 -3.23 -1.02
C ASP A 20 14.89 -2.70 -2.01
N LYS A 21 15.35 -2.30 -3.20
CA LYS A 21 14.48 -1.79 -4.27
C LYS A 21 13.52 -2.86 -4.80
N LEU A 22 13.82 -4.15 -4.63
CA LEU A 22 12.91 -5.23 -5.04
C LEU A 22 11.64 -5.24 -4.20
N LEU A 23 11.73 -4.88 -2.92
CA LEU A 23 10.58 -4.82 -2.04
C LEU A 23 9.60 -3.71 -2.46
N CYS A 24 10.15 -2.55 -2.87
CA CYS A 24 9.36 -1.48 -3.46
C CYS A 24 8.75 -1.90 -4.80
N ALA A 25 9.53 -2.56 -5.67
CA ALA A 25 9.02 -3.07 -6.94
C ALA A 25 7.89 -4.09 -6.75
N GLU A 26 8.01 -4.98 -5.76
CA GLU A 26 6.97 -5.96 -5.41
C GLU A 26 5.70 -5.24 -4.95
N ALA A 27 5.80 -4.21 -4.12
CA ALA A 27 4.64 -3.44 -3.66
C ALA A 27 3.84 -2.82 -4.82
N LEU A 28 4.51 -2.40 -5.88
CA LEU A 28 3.92 -1.77 -7.06
C LEU A 28 3.43 -2.79 -8.11
N GLN A 29 3.79 -4.07 -8.00
CA GLN A 29 3.46 -5.07 -9.02
C GLN A 29 2.07 -5.67 -8.81
N MET A 30 1.21 -5.51 -9.82
CA MET A 30 -0.11 -6.15 -9.85
C MET A 30 -0.42 -6.90 -11.17
N ALA A 31 0.47 -6.86 -12.15
CA ALA A 31 0.21 -7.32 -13.51
C ALA A 31 -0.05 -8.84 -13.64
N ALA A 32 0.66 -9.66 -12.87
CA ALA A 32 0.64 -11.11 -12.96
C ALA A 32 1.17 -11.74 -11.66
N PRO A 33 1.04 -13.07 -11.44
CA PRO A 33 1.65 -13.73 -10.27
C PRO A 33 3.16 -13.48 -10.13
N THR A 34 3.86 -13.31 -11.24
CA THR A 34 5.25 -12.86 -11.31
C THR A 34 5.44 -12.11 -12.62
N THR A 35 6.17 -10.99 -12.60
CA THR A 35 6.58 -10.24 -13.79
C THR A 35 8.07 -9.96 -13.73
N PHE A 36 8.73 -9.98 -14.87
CA PHE A 36 10.13 -9.58 -14.95
C PHE A 36 10.25 -8.09 -15.20
N LEU A 37 10.95 -7.40 -14.29
CA LEU A 37 11.15 -5.95 -14.31
C LEU A 37 12.65 -5.64 -14.24
N VAL A 38 13.04 -4.51 -14.82
CA VAL A 38 14.37 -3.96 -14.53
C VAL A 38 14.27 -3.18 -13.23
N VAL A 39 14.99 -3.63 -12.20
CA VAL A 39 15.05 -3.05 -10.85
C VAL A 39 16.51 -2.82 -10.51
N ASN A 40 16.89 -1.58 -10.21
CA ASN A 40 18.27 -1.19 -9.92
C ASN A 40 19.28 -1.70 -10.97
N ASN A 41 18.90 -1.61 -12.25
CA ASN A 41 19.67 -2.07 -13.42
C ASN A 41 19.84 -3.60 -13.55
N ASN A 42 19.18 -4.39 -12.72
CA ASN A 42 19.13 -5.85 -12.82
C ASN A 42 17.78 -6.32 -13.37
N PHE A 43 17.78 -7.45 -14.09
CA PHE A 43 16.55 -8.07 -14.59
C PHE A 43 16.04 -9.10 -13.58
N GLU A 44 14.93 -8.78 -12.94
CA GLU A 44 14.50 -9.44 -11.71
C GLU A 44 13.08 -9.99 -11.82
N GLY A 45 12.84 -11.16 -11.24
CA GLY A 45 11.52 -11.77 -11.14
C GLY A 45 10.75 -11.20 -9.95
N VAL A 46 9.83 -10.28 -10.20
CA VAL A 46 9.08 -9.57 -9.15
C VAL A 46 7.72 -10.23 -8.92
N LYS A 47 7.41 -10.53 -7.66
CA LYS A 47 6.14 -11.16 -7.25
C LYS A 47 4.99 -10.17 -7.21
N ASN A 48 3.78 -10.70 -7.13
CA ASN A 48 2.58 -9.91 -6.95
C ASN A 48 2.42 -9.39 -5.53
N ASN A 49 2.01 -8.12 -5.41
CA ASN A 49 1.98 -7.38 -4.15
C ASN A 49 1.04 -7.93 -3.07
N LYS A 50 0.15 -8.87 -3.38
CA LYS A 50 -0.88 -9.38 -2.45
C LYS A 50 -0.33 -9.90 -1.14
N ARG A 51 0.87 -10.50 -1.12
CA ARG A 51 1.48 -10.98 0.13
C ARG A 51 1.94 -9.82 1.01
N LEU A 52 2.55 -8.80 0.42
CA LEU A 52 2.88 -7.55 1.11
C LEU A 52 1.63 -6.81 1.57
N ALA A 53 0.55 -6.81 0.78
CA ALA A 53 -0.70 -6.19 1.18
C ALA A 53 -1.28 -6.82 2.45
N VAL A 54 -1.27 -8.15 2.57
CA VAL A 54 -1.70 -8.83 3.81
C VAL A 54 -0.83 -8.44 5.02
N LEU A 55 0.49 -8.35 4.84
CA LEU A 55 1.39 -7.88 5.90
C LEU A 55 1.08 -6.43 6.29
N GLY A 56 0.89 -5.56 5.30
CA GLY A 56 0.61 -4.15 5.50
C GLY A 56 -0.75 -3.87 6.12
N ASP A 57 -1.80 -4.60 5.77
CA ASP A 57 -3.12 -4.50 6.42
C ASP A 57 -2.99 -4.75 7.93
N VAL A 58 -2.28 -5.80 8.32
CA VAL A 58 -2.01 -6.11 9.74
C VAL A 58 -1.17 -5.01 10.40
N ALA A 59 -0.11 -4.52 9.74
CA ALA A 59 0.74 -3.47 10.27
C ALA A 59 -0.03 -2.14 10.48
N LEU A 60 -0.85 -1.75 9.50
CA LEU A 60 -1.71 -0.56 9.57
C LEU A 60 -2.75 -0.72 10.68
N ALA A 61 -3.40 -1.88 10.78
CA ALA A 61 -4.36 -2.16 11.83
C ALA A 61 -3.72 -2.13 13.23
N GLN A 62 -2.50 -2.67 13.38
CA GLN A 62 -1.76 -2.60 14.63
C GLN A 62 -1.43 -1.15 15.02
N ALA A 63 -0.95 -0.34 14.06
CA ALA A 63 -0.63 1.07 14.30
C ALA A 63 -1.89 1.86 14.69
N LEU A 64 -2.98 1.67 13.96
CA LEU A 64 -4.27 2.30 14.26
C LEU A 64 -4.84 1.85 15.61
N CYS A 65 -4.70 0.57 15.96
CA CYS A 65 -5.14 0.04 17.24
C CYS A 65 -4.39 0.68 18.41
N LYS A 66 -3.07 0.86 18.25
CA LYS A 66 -2.25 1.56 19.26
C LYS A 66 -2.71 3.02 19.44
N MET A 67 -2.98 3.73 18.34
CA MET A 67 -3.48 5.11 18.41
C MET A 67 -4.86 5.18 19.06
N TRP A 68 -5.77 4.29 18.67
CA TRP A 68 -7.10 4.18 19.26
C TRP A 68 -7.06 3.91 20.77
N TYR A 69 -6.23 2.95 21.21
CA TYR A 69 -6.07 2.58 22.61
C TYR A 69 -5.60 3.76 23.49
N GLN A 70 -4.80 4.66 22.92
CA GLN A 70 -4.26 5.83 23.60
C GLN A 70 -5.18 7.06 23.52
N ALA A 71 -6.16 7.05 22.63
CA ALA A 71 -7.01 8.19 22.36
C ALA A 71 -8.16 8.33 23.38
N THR A 72 -8.53 9.57 23.67
CA THR A 72 -9.76 9.93 24.37
C THR A 72 -10.67 10.74 23.46
N ASP A 73 -11.97 10.75 23.75
CA ASP A 73 -12.92 11.64 23.08
C ASP A 73 -12.77 13.12 23.51
N GLY A 74 -13.62 14.00 22.97
CA GLY A 74 -13.62 15.43 23.28
C GLY A 74 -13.98 15.77 24.74
N ALA A 75 -14.49 14.81 25.50
CA ALA A 75 -14.78 14.93 26.93
C ALA A 75 -13.73 14.24 27.81
N GLY A 76 -12.63 13.73 27.21
CA GLY A 76 -11.55 13.05 27.91
C GLY A 76 -11.87 11.61 28.31
N GLN A 77 -12.92 10.99 27.75
CA GLN A 77 -13.28 9.60 28.04
C GLN A 77 -12.60 8.62 27.08
N LEU A 78 -12.26 7.45 27.57
CA LEU A 78 -11.74 6.35 26.75
C LEU A 78 -12.84 5.79 25.85
N GLN A 79 -12.47 5.42 24.63
CA GLN A 79 -13.42 4.83 23.70
C GLN A 79 -13.76 3.38 24.10
N PRO A 80 -15.02 2.95 23.96
CA PRO A 80 -15.41 1.56 24.25
C PRO A 80 -14.82 0.59 23.20
N PRO A 81 -14.53 -0.67 23.56
CA PRO A 81 -13.98 -1.66 22.62
C PRO A 81 -14.80 -1.86 21.34
N GLY A 82 -16.12 -1.68 21.40
CA GLY A 82 -16.99 -1.80 20.23
C GLY A 82 -16.72 -0.76 19.12
N ALA A 83 -16.19 0.41 19.48
CA ALA A 83 -15.86 1.48 18.52
C ALA A 83 -14.70 1.10 17.60
N TRP A 84 -13.86 0.14 18.00
CA TRP A 84 -12.69 -0.29 17.23
C TRP A 84 -13.07 -0.80 15.83
N THR A 85 -14.10 -1.64 15.73
CA THR A 85 -14.48 -2.26 14.45
C THR A 85 -14.92 -1.21 13.43
N GLU A 86 -15.71 -0.22 13.87
CA GLU A 86 -16.19 0.87 13.03
C GLU A 86 -15.02 1.76 12.59
N LEU A 87 -14.20 2.24 13.54
CA LEU A 87 -13.01 3.05 13.25
C LEU A 87 -12.06 2.37 12.25
N ARG A 88 -11.76 1.09 12.47
CA ARG A 88 -10.87 0.34 11.59
C ARG A 88 -11.45 0.26 10.18
N ASN A 89 -12.75 -0.03 10.04
CA ASN A 89 -13.40 -0.12 8.73
C ASN A 89 -13.47 1.24 8.03
N ASP A 90 -13.67 2.32 8.76
CA ASP A 90 -13.74 3.67 8.19
C ASP A 90 -12.38 4.16 7.68
N ILE A 91 -11.31 3.88 8.44
CA ILE A 91 -9.97 4.37 8.14
C ILE A 91 -9.21 3.43 7.21
N LEU A 92 -9.28 2.12 7.44
CA LEU A 92 -8.54 1.11 6.68
C LEU A 92 -9.43 0.34 5.70
N GLY A 93 -10.69 0.71 5.56
CA GLY A 93 -11.57 0.10 4.55
C GLY A 93 -11.11 0.40 3.13
N ASN A 94 -11.34 -0.56 2.24
CA ASN A 94 -10.97 -0.48 0.81
C ASN A 94 -11.38 0.83 0.13
N ALA A 95 -12.56 1.38 0.46
CA ALA A 95 -13.02 2.64 -0.11
C ALA A 95 -12.12 3.82 0.31
N ASN A 96 -11.72 3.88 1.58
CA ASN A 96 -10.84 4.93 2.07
C ASN A 96 -9.41 4.73 1.57
N LEU A 97 -8.88 3.50 1.60
CA LEU A 97 -7.54 3.20 1.07
C LEU A 97 -7.44 3.46 -0.44
N SER A 98 -8.51 3.21 -1.21
CA SER A 98 -8.59 3.61 -2.61
C SER A 98 -8.45 5.12 -2.76
N ARG A 99 -9.20 5.91 -1.99
CA ARG A 99 -9.12 7.38 -2.01
C ARG A 99 -7.73 7.90 -1.63
N VAL A 100 -7.06 7.24 -0.67
CA VAL A 100 -5.67 7.54 -0.33
C VAL A 100 -4.75 7.22 -1.51
N GLY A 101 -4.91 6.07 -2.16
CA GLY A 101 -4.13 5.73 -3.35
C GLY A 101 -4.35 6.69 -4.53
N GLU A 102 -5.58 7.17 -4.72
CA GLU A 102 -5.92 8.21 -5.69
C GLU A 102 -5.23 9.54 -5.38
N SER A 103 -5.31 10.00 -4.12
CA SER A 103 -4.74 11.29 -3.71
C SER A 103 -3.22 11.31 -3.78
N LEU A 104 -2.57 10.16 -3.58
CA LEU A 104 -1.13 9.98 -3.76
C LEU A 104 -0.72 9.75 -5.23
N GLY A 105 -1.70 9.63 -6.15
CA GLY A 105 -1.43 9.40 -7.57
C GLY A 105 -0.88 8.01 -7.90
N LEU A 106 -1.12 7.00 -7.05
CA LEU A 106 -0.53 5.66 -7.18
C LEU A 106 -0.89 4.97 -8.50
N GLY A 107 -2.04 5.30 -9.10
CA GLY A 107 -2.48 4.71 -10.37
C GLY A 107 -1.48 4.88 -11.52
N ARG A 108 -0.56 5.85 -11.42
CA ARG A 108 0.49 6.11 -12.42
C ARG A 108 1.71 5.22 -12.29
N ILE A 109 1.93 4.63 -11.11
CA ILE A 109 3.17 3.90 -10.77
C ILE A 109 2.94 2.40 -10.55
N ILE A 110 1.68 1.96 -10.46
CA ILE A 110 1.34 0.53 -10.39
C ILE A 110 1.71 -0.15 -11.71
N VAL A 111 2.42 -1.26 -11.63
CA VAL A 111 2.71 -2.14 -12.76
C VAL A 111 1.49 -3.04 -12.99
N MET A 112 0.75 -2.75 -14.06
CA MET A 112 -0.52 -3.39 -14.41
C MET A 112 -0.41 -4.30 -15.63
N SER A 113 -1.39 -5.19 -15.80
CA SER A 113 -1.52 -5.97 -17.04
C SER A 113 -2.11 -5.11 -18.15
N GLU A 114 -1.87 -5.48 -19.41
CA GLU A 114 -2.46 -4.79 -20.57
C GLU A 114 -4.00 -4.82 -20.53
N GLY A 115 -4.59 -5.88 -19.97
CA GLY A 115 -6.04 -6.04 -19.81
C GLY A 115 -6.70 -5.01 -18.90
N ASN A 116 -5.93 -4.24 -18.12
CA ASN A 116 -6.44 -3.14 -17.31
C ASN A 116 -6.69 -1.85 -18.12
N GLY A 117 -6.34 -1.81 -19.41
CA GLY A 117 -6.56 -0.63 -20.26
C GLY A 117 -5.83 0.62 -19.76
N GLY A 118 -4.72 0.44 -19.04
CA GLY A 118 -3.91 1.53 -18.47
C GLY A 118 -4.50 2.25 -17.26
N HIS A 119 -5.62 1.77 -16.69
CA HIS A 119 -6.28 2.42 -15.56
C HIS A 119 -6.29 1.51 -14.33
N ALA A 120 -5.78 2.03 -13.21
CA ALA A 120 -5.84 1.33 -11.93
C ALA A 120 -7.28 1.33 -11.40
N SER A 121 -7.79 0.15 -11.05
CA SER A 121 -9.08 0.04 -10.38
C SER A 121 -8.99 0.51 -8.92
N PRO A 122 -10.11 0.90 -8.28
CA PRO A 122 -10.15 1.25 -6.85
C PRO A 122 -9.52 0.18 -5.95
N ARG A 123 -9.76 -1.10 -6.25
CA ARG A 123 -9.18 -2.23 -5.51
C ARG A 123 -7.65 -2.27 -5.65
N MET A 124 -7.11 -1.97 -6.83
CA MET A 124 -5.66 -1.95 -7.04
C MET A 124 -5.00 -0.83 -6.25
N LEU A 125 -5.63 0.34 -6.19
CA LEU A 125 -5.15 1.46 -5.40
C LEU A 125 -5.13 1.12 -3.91
N ALA A 126 -6.24 0.59 -3.37
CA ALA A 126 -6.31 0.14 -1.98
C ALA A 126 -5.24 -0.92 -1.65
N THR A 127 -5.16 -1.99 -2.44
CA THR A 127 -4.17 -3.07 -2.23
C THR A 127 -2.73 -2.58 -2.35
N THR A 128 -2.46 -1.58 -3.20
CA THR A 128 -1.11 -1.01 -3.33
C THR A 128 -0.75 -0.16 -2.10
N VAL A 129 -1.69 0.58 -1.52
CA VAL A 129 -1.45 1.31 -0.26
C VAL A 129 -1.07 0.32 0.86
N GLU A 130 -1.83 -0.78 1.00
CA GLU A 130 -1.50 -1.84 1.95
C GLU A 130 -0.13 -2.44 1.66
N ALA A 131 0.16 -2.77 0.40
CA ALA A 131 1.44 -3.37 0.03
C ALA A 131 2.64 -2.44 0.28
N MET A 132 2.48 -1.13 0.06
CA MET A 132 3.52 -0.14 0.38
C MET A 132 3.76 -0.07 1.89
N ALA A 133 2.70 -0.10 2.71
CA ALA A 133 2.85 -0.20 4.15
C ALA A 133 3.56 -1.49 4.57
N GLY A 134 3.21 -2.62 3.96
CA GLY A 134 3.85 -3.91 4.21
C GLY A 134 5.31 -3.97 3.75
N ALA A 135 5.68 -3.22 2.72
CA ALA A 135 7.06 -3.10 2.26
C ALA A 135 7.93 -2.25 3.20
N VAL A 136 7.34 -1.25 3.86
CA VAL A 136 8.06 -0.37 4.81
C VAL A 136 8.21 -1.00 6.19
N TYR A 137 7.24 -1.81 6.61
CA TYR A 137 7.18 -2.46 7.92
C TYR A 137 8.37 -3.42 8.18
#